data_AF-A0A117SR68-F1
#
_entry.id   AF-A0A117SR68-F1
#
_cell.length_a   1.000
_cell.length_b   1.000
_cell.length_c   1.000
_cell.angle_alpha   90.00
_cell.angle_beta   90.00
_cell.angle_gamma   90.00
#
_symmetry.space_group_name_H-M   'P 1'
#
loop_
_entity.id
_entity.type
_entity.pdbx_description
1 polymer ?
#
loop_
_entity_poly.entity_id
_entity_poly.type
_entity_poly.pdbx_seq_one_letter_code
_entity_poly.pdbx_strand_id
1 'polypeptide(L)'
;MCGILGLYSLDGGEIPAGVVVRGLSAMRERGTPHGAGLALYRPSERPRIKAFVRRPIGDKYIRISNDIYDVELSEYIDIDGYIYLNSRWIDIYKVVGWPEDIAKLYGIESLSSRSWLGHTRYPTNSPGRLPYYSHPFAAGDVAIVHNGDLSSYGANVNFIKYRTHVKFTGNDSEAIAYLLSFLAGELGVEEAVKELMYGRRYRWARLDGPYAVAFMVGGPRPVFGAFVDPQHFRPLYVGISGSLLLVASEAAAIRAVAPKANIWAMRGGEYIIAEGDEVYGNYRRRYVYPELPPEPPGAVDASLYDAISLARAVRAELERRGQVDVVNVNGHRYLGNGMASGYLRLWGIVGNASANVMSGGRLDVYGDVQDDFGDAMNGGTAVVYGNAGDALGQAKRGGEIYIYGDAGTRAAIQHRGGVLVVGGSAGKYLGEYMGGGTVVVLRVTNDEEVGGMIARGLVGGEIYIRGEVPREYVTGVDRKSAERYARSLLLDGIIDGDRYMQLLEESEGVSVEQRELSEEEAAKLAPYIARFKALFNKDIKLNREIFTIIKPRA
;
A
#
# COMPACT_ATOMS: atom_id res chain seq x y z
N MET A 1 11.56 -1.58 -0.42
CA MET A 1 10.49 -2.33 -1.14
C MET A 1 10.22 -1.59 -2.43
N CYS A 2 10.07 -2.27 -3.57
CA CYS A 2 9.83 -1.62 -4.87
C CYS A 2 8.70 -0.56 -4.85
N GLY A 3 8.78 0.39 -5.79
CA GLY A 3 7.74 1.38 -6.05
C GLY A 3 7.12 1.15 -7.42
N ILE A 4 5.79 1.14 -7.48
CA ILE A 4 5.03 1.10 -8.73
C ILE A 4 4.26 2.39 -8.95
N LEU A 5 4.10 2.76 -10.22
CA LEU A 5 3.33 3.91 -10.67
C LEU A 5 2.55 3.51 -11.93
N GLY A 6 1.32 3.97 -12.07
CA GLY A 6 0.53 3.83 -13.28
C GLY A 6 -0.34 5.05 -13.50
N LEU A 7 -0.45 5.50 -14.75
CA LEU A 7 -1.24 6.66 -15.13
C LEU A 7 -2.09 6.30 -16.36
N TYR A 8 -3.33 6.74 -16.39
CA TYR A 8 -4.26 6.50 -17.49
C TYR A 8 -5.15 7.72 -17.75
N SER A 9 -5.22 8.18 -18.99
CA SER A 9 -6.13 9.24 -19.41
C SER A 9 -7.48 8.66 -19.84
N LEU A 10 -8.52 9.01 -19.09
CA LEU A 10 -9.91 8.58 -19.32
C LEU A 10 -10.50 9.21 -20.58
N ASP A 11 -10.13 10.45 -20.88
CA ASP A 11 -10.57 11.21 -22.06
C ASP A 11 -9.76 10.92 -23.34
N GLY A 12 -8.77 10.02 -23.27
CA GLY A 12 -7.88 9.72 -24.39
C GLY A 12 -6.74 10.73 -24.61
N GLY A 13 -6.58 11.72 -23.73
CA GLY A 13 -5.44 12.63 -23.75
C GLY A 13 -4.09 11.92 -23.59
N GLU A 14 -3.01 12.59 -24.00
CA GLU A 14 -1.67 12.04 -23.86
C GLU A 14 -0.92 12.64 -22.66
N ILE A 15 -0.23 11.77 -21.92
CA ILE A 15 0.54 12.13 -20.74
C ILE A 15 2.03 12.13 -21.13
N PRO A 16 2.77 13.23 -20.94
CA PRO A 16 4.20 13.29 -21.25
C PRO A 16 5.05 12.39 -20.35
N ALA A 17 6.11 11.79 -20.89
CA ALA A 17 7.03 10.92 -20.16
C ALA A 17 7.64 11.57 -18.89
N GLY A 18 7.94 12.88 -18.95
CA GLY A 18 8.49 13.62 -17.82
C GLY A 18 7.58 13.67 -16.58
N VAL A 19 6.26 13.52 -16.77
CA VAL A 19 5.30 13.40 -15.67
C VAL A 19 5.48 12.06 -14.94
N VAL A 20 5.67 10.98 -15.68
CA VAL A 20 5.86 9.63 -15.13
C VAL A 20 7.20 9.52 -14.40
N VAL A 21 8.27 10.06 -14.99
CA VAL A 21 9.60 10.11 -14.36
C VAL A 21 9.52 10.85 -13.03
N ARG A 22 8.88 12.02 -12.98
CA ARG A 22 8.68 12.79 -11.75
C ARG A 22 7.97 12.00 -10.64
N GLY A 23 6.92 11.25 -10.99
CA GLY A 23 6.21 10.40 -10.05
C GLY A 23 7.09 9.27 -9.50
N LEU A 24 7.93 8.65 -10.34
CA LEU A 24 8.89 7.64 -9.91
C LEU A 24 9.99 8.22 -9.02
N SER A 25 10.50 9.41 -9.34
CA SER A 25 11.50 10.12 -8.53
C SER A 25 10.98 10.44 -7.13
N ALA A 26 9.69 10.77 -6.98
CA ALA A 26 9.06 10.98 -5.67
C ALA A 26 9.04 9.71 -4.79
N MET A 27 9.13 8.52 -5.39
CA MET A 27 9.24 7.23 -4.70
C MET A 27 10.65 6.63 -4.80
N ARG A 28 11.68 7.42 -5.10
CA ARG A 28 13.05 6.92 -5.32
C ARG A 28 13.55 6.01 -4.18
N GLU A 29 13.26 6.38 -2.93
CA GLU A 29 13.65 5.64 -1.71
C GLU A 29 13.04 4.23 -1.59
N ARG A 30 11.99 3.95 -2.36
CA ARG A 30 11.45 2.59 -2.47
C ARG A 30 12.40 1.67 -3.25
N GLY A 31 13.12 2.23 -4.22
CA GLY A 31 14.03 1.51 -5.08
C GLY A 31 15.49 1.63 -4.67
N THR A 32 16.33 1.13 -5.57
CA THR A 32 17.79 1.14 -5.50
C THR A 32 18.30 1.33 -6.94
N PRO A 33 19.59 1.63 -7.17
CA PRO A 33 20.10 1.79 -8.55
C PRO A 33 20.18 0.47 -9.35
N HIS A 34 19.54 -0.60 -8.89
CA HIS A 34 19.56 -1.92 -9.52
C HIS A 34 18.47 -2.10 -10.60
N GLY A 35 17.61 -1.11 -10.81
CA GLY A 35 16.66 -1.17 -11.92
C GLY A 35 15.53 -0.16 -11.87
N ALA A 36 15.24 0.41 -13.02
CA ALA A 36 14.02 1.16 -13.27
C ALA A 36 13.49 0.84 -14.66
N GLY A 37 12.21 1.06 -14.89
CA GLY A 37 11.63 0.90 -16.22
C GLY A 37 10.27 1.55 -16.37
N LEU A 38 9.88 1.70 -17.63
CA LEU A 38 8.61 2.28 -18.06
C LEU A 38 7.98 1.39 -19.13
N ALA A 39 6.66 1.33 -19.14
CA ALA A 39 5.87 0.81 -20.24
C ALA A 39 4.85 1.88 -20.64
N LEU A 40 4.55 1.97 -21.93
CA LEU A 40 3.57 2.90 -22.46
C LEU A 40 2.69 2.23 -23.51
N TYR A 41 1.44 2.70 -23.59
CA TYR A 41 0.58 2.40 -24.71
C TYR A 41 1.06 3.16 -25.95
N ARG A 42 1.55 2.40 -26.93
CA ARG A 42 2.06 2.90 -28.19
C ARG A 42 1.62 1.92 -29.29
N PRO A 43 0.54 2.20 -30.02
CA PRO A 43 0.14 1.37 -31.16
C PRO A 43 1.19 1.41 -32.28
N SER A 44 1.30 0.32 -33.04
CA SER A 44 2.06 0.24 -34.29
C SER A 44 1.41 -0.73 -35.27
N GLU A 45 1.63 -0.47 -36.56
CA GLU A 45 1.15 -1.33 -37.65
C GLU A 45 1.76 -2.73 -37.60
N ARG A 46 3.05 -2.82 -37.22
CA ARG A 46 3.80 -4.07 -37.07
C ARG A 46 4.18 -4.31 -35.62
N PRO A 47 4.33 -5.57 -35.19
CA PRO A 47 4.83 -5.88 -33.85
C PRO A 47 6.22 -5.28 -33.63
N ARG A 48 6.41 -4.67 -32.45
CA ARG A 48 7.72 -4.36 -31.89
C ARG A 48 8.20 -5.57 -31.10
N ILE A 49 9.33 -6.12 -31.52
CA ILE A 49 10.03 -7.17 -30.79
C ILE A 49 11.26 -6.54 -30.16
N LYS A 50 11.33 -6.54 -28.82
CA LYS A 50 12.49 -6.01 -28.11
C LYS A 50 13.20 -7.10 -27.32
N ALA A 51 14.52 -7.06 -27.38
CA ALA A 51 15.35 -8.08 -26.77
C ALA A 51 16.67 -7.54 -26.24
N PHE A 52 17.20 -8.20 -25.21
CA PHE A 52 18.58 -8.03 -24.78
C PHE A 52 19.47 -9.07 -25.44
N VAL A 53 20.52 -8.62 -26.13
CA VAL A 53 21.45 -9.45 -26.90
C VAL A 53 22.90 -9.05 -26.59
N ARG A 54 23.85 -9.96 -26.85
CA ARG A 54 25.28 -9.72 -26.58
C ARG A 54 26.01 -8.96 -27.69
N ARG A 55 25.40 -8.86 -28.86
CA ARG A 55 25.92 -8.15 -30.04
C ARG A 55 24.77 -7.38 -30.68
N PRO A 56 25.02 -6.19 -31.27
CA PRO A 56 23.97 -5.44 -31.92
C PRO A 56 23.38 -6.24 -33.10
N ILE A 57 22.05 -6.22 -33.22
CA ILE A 57 21.29 -6.86 -34.30
C ILE A 57 20.28 -5.84 -34.82
N GLY A 58 20.19 -5.70 -36.14
CA GLY A 58 19.32 -4.72 -36.79
C GLY A 58 19.83 -3.27 -36.68
N ASP A 59 19.01 -2.33 -37.14
CA ASP A 59 19.38 -0.91 -37.24
C ASP A 59 19.03 -0.09 -35.98
N LYS A 60 18.15 -0.63 -35.12
CA LYS A 60 17.70 0.03 -33.89
C LYS A 60 18.22 -0.71 -32.68
N TYR A 61 19.31 -0.20 -32.10
CA TYR A 61 19.87 -0.75 -30.88
C TYR A 61 20.46 0.33 -29.99
N ILE A 62 20.43 0.10 -28.69
CA ILE A 62 21.06 0.93 -27.66
C ILE A 62 21.98 0.06 -26.83
N ARG A 63 23.19 0.55 -26.57
CA ARG A 63 24.14 -0.12 -25.69
C ARG A 63 23.80 0.19 -24.23
N ILE A 64 23.44 -0.83 -23.46
CA ILE A 64 23.10 -0.70 -22.03
C ILE A 64 24.35 -0.80 -21.15
N SER A 65 25.21 -1.77 -21.45
CA SER A 65 26.49 -2.00 -20.76
C SER A 65 27.55 -2.51 -21.75
N ASN A 66 28.74 -2.88 -21.28
CA ASN A 66 29.86 -3.20 -22.16
C ASN A 66 29.54 -4.29 -23.20
N ASP A 67 28.74 -5.28 -22.86
CA ASP A 67 28.42 -6.44 -23.69
C ASP A 67 26.91 -6.69 -23.87
N ILE A 68 26.04 -5.73 -23.53
CA ILE A 68 24.58 -5.88 -23.63
C ILE A 68 23.97 -4.74 -24.42
N TYR A 69 23.18 -5.12 -25.41
CA TYR A 69 22.42 -4.23 -26.27
C TYR A 69 20.93 -4.51 -26.13
N ASP A 70 20.13 -3.45 -26.03
CA ASP A 70 18.68 -3.49 -26.20
C ASP A 70 18.38 -3.23 -27.68
N VAL A 71 17.78 -4.20 -28.36
CA VAL A 71 17.47 -4.14 -29.79
C VAL A 71 15.97 -4.05 -30.02
N GLU A 72 15.55 -3.33 -31.04
CA GLU A 72 14.16 -3.31 -31.54
C GLU A 72 14.11 -3.88 -32.96
N LEU A 73 13.25 -4.88 -33.16
CA LEU A 73 13.06 -5.59 -34.42
C LEU A 73 11.58 -5.50 -34.84
N SER A 74 11.33 -5.47 -36.15
CA SER A 74 9.98 -5.41 -36.74
C SER A 74 9.41 -6.77 -37.16
N GLU A 75 10.23 -7.82 -37.10
CA GLU A 75 9.86 -9.19 -37.42
C GLU A 75 10.66 -10.17 -36.56
N TYR A 76 10.10 -11.36 -36.35
CA TYR A 76 10.76 -12.36 -35.52
C TYR A 76 11.95 -12.95 -36.27
N ILE A 77 13.09 -12.94 -35.60
CA ILE A 77 14.29 -13.65 -36.02
C ILE A 77 14.76 -14.51 -34.84
N ASP A 78 15.39 -15.64 -35.12
CA ASP A 78 16.02 -16.44 -34.07
C ASP A 78 17.18 -15.64 -33.47
N ILE A 79 17.09 -15.32 -32.18
CA ILE A 79 18.07 -14.51 -31.48
C ILE A 79 18.74 -15.31 -30.36
N ASP A 80 20.07 -15.18 -30.28
CA ASP A 80 20.81 -15.55 -29.08
C ASP A 80 20.69 -14.41 -28.05
N GLY A 81 19.55 -14.37 -27.36
CA GLY A 81 19.21 -13.31 -26.42
C GLY A 81 17.92 -13.56 -25.65
N TYR A 82 17.45 -12.52 -24.97
CA TYR A 82 16.21 -12.56 -24.18
C TYR A 82 15.20 -11.56 -24.75
N ILE A 83 14.16 -12.09 -25.40
CA ILE A 83 12.99 -11.30 -25.86
C ILE A 83 12.14 -10.97 -24.63
N TYR A 84 11.97 -9.68 -24.36
CA TYR A 84 11.14 -9.20 -23.24
C TYR A 84 9.86 -8.50 -23.68
N LEU A 85 9.70 -8.25 -24.98
CA LEU A 85 8.49 -7.66 -25.55
C LEU A 85 8.27 -8.20 -26.97
N ASN A 86 7.03 -8.54 -27.26
CA ASN A 86 6.51 -8.74 -28.62
C ASN A 86 5.07 -8.22 -28.63
N SER A 87 4.87 -6.97 -29.06
CA SER A 87 3.57 -6.30 -28.99
C SER A 87 3.36 -5.32 -30.13
N ARG A 88 2.12 -5.16 -30.56
CA ARG A 88 1.70 -4.07 -31.48
C ARG A 88 1.16 -2.84 -30.76
N TRP A 89 0.99 -2.92 -29.45
CA TRP A 89 0.24 -1.92 -28.68
C TRP A 89 1.05 -1.29 -27.55
N ILE A 90 2.13 -1.94 -27.13
CA ILE A 90 2.92 -1.53 -25.97
C ILE A 90 4.38 -1.38 -26.39
N ASP A 91 5.08 -0.46 -25.73
CA ASP A 91 6.53 -0.30 -25.78
C ASP A 91 7.08 -0.25 -24.35
N ILE A 92 8.32 -0.73 -24.15
CA ILE A 92 8.93 -0.91 -22.83
C ILE A 92 10.39 -0.45 -22.86
N TYR A 93 10.78 0.31 -21.85
CA TYR A 93 12.15 0.77 -21.62
C TYR A 93 12.65 0.34 -20.24
N LYS A 94 13.87 -0.18 -20.15
CA LYS A 94 14.44 -0.71 -18.90
C LYS A 94 15.89 -0.32 -18.76
N VAL A 95 16.27 0.09 -17.56
CA VAL A 95 17.67 0.40 -17.22
C VAL A 95 18.10 -0.34 -15.96
N VAL A 96 19.41 -0.54 -15.82
CA VAL A 96 20.05 -0.77 -14.52
C VAL A 96 20.53 0.61 -14.05
N GLY A 97 19.74 1.24 -13.19
CA GLY A 97 19.95 2.62 -12.78
C GLY A 97 18.70 3.21 -12.15
N TRP A 98 18.62 4.54 -12.12
CA TRP A 98 17.48 5.28 -11.59
C TRP A 98 16.47 5.64 -12.70
N PRO A 99 15.22 6.00 -12.35
CA PRO A 99 14.20 6.38 -13.34
C PRO A 99 14.64 7.48 -14.33
N GLU A 100 15.44 8.45 -13.88
CA GLU A 100 15.95 9.54 -14.70
C GLU A 100 16.95 9.06 -15.76
N ASP A 101 17.58 7.91 -15.56
CA ASP A 101 18.52 7.33 -16.52
C ASP A 101 17.80 6.73 -17.73
N ILE A 102 16.51 6.43 -17.62
CA ILE A 102 15.69 5.99 -18.76
C ILE A 102 15.60 7.11 -19.80
N ALA A 103 15.33 8.34 -19.36
CA ALA A 103 15.28 9.51 -20.22
C ALA A 103 16.62 9.72 -20.95
N LYS A 104 17.72 9.72 -20.19
CA LYS A 104 19.08 9.89 -20.75
C LYS A 104 19.47 8.81 -21.76
N LEU A 105 19.11 7.55 -21.49
CA LEU A 105 19.55 6.42 -22.31
C LEU A 105 18.70 6.22 -23.57
N TYR A 106 17.39 6.44 -23.45
CA TYR A 106 16.42 6.13 -24.50
C TYR A 106 15.85 7.37 -25.21
N GLY A 107 16.10 8.59 -24.71
CA GLY A 107 15.61 9.83 -25.32
C GLY A 107 14.08 9.94 -25.31
N ILE A 108 13.44 9.49 -24.23
CA ILE A 108 11.96 9.38 -24.16
C ILE A 108 11.26 10.71 -23.83
N GLU A 109 11.97 11.81 -23.69
CA GLU A 109 11.43 13.10 -23.23
C GLU A 109 10.35 13.65 -24.16
N SER A 110 10.43 13.35 -25.45
CA SER A 110 9.43 13.74 -26.45
C SER A 110 8.24 12.79 -26.52
N LEU A 111 8.24 11.67 -25.77
CA LEU A 111 7.16 10.70 -25.80
C LEU A 111 6.01 11.15 -24.91
N SER A 112 4.82 10.95 -25.43
CA SER A 112 3.55 11.08 -24.74
C SER A 112 2.69 9.85 -25.04
N SER A 113 1.82 9.47 -24.10
CA SER A 113 0.96 8.30 -24.25
C SER A 113 -0.26 8.42 -23.34
N ARG A 114 -1.37 7.82 -23.77
CA ARG A 114 -2.59 7.71 -22.96
C ARG A 114 -2.41 6.92 -21.67
N SER A 115 -1.53 5.92 -21.68
CA SER A 115 -1.32 5.00 -20.55
C SER A 115 0.16 4.76 -20.30
N TRP A 116 0.53 4.75 -19.03
CA TRP A 116 1.89 4.50 -18.57
C TRP A 116 1.89 3.56 -17.37
N LEU A 117 2.92 2.71 -17.31
CA LEU A 117 3.34 2.02 -16.09
C LEU A 117 4.81 2.35 -15.84
N GLY A 118 5.17 2.48 -14.57
CA GLY A 118 6.52 2.75 -14.14
C GLY A 118 6.89 1.95 -12.90
N HIS A 119 8.18 1.65 -12.77
CA HIS A 119 8.69 0.90 -11.65
C HIS A 119 10.10 1.34 -11.24
N THR A 120 10.34 1.40 -9.92
CA THR A 120 11.68 1.50 -9.32
C THR A 120 11.95 0.29 -8.43
N ARG A 121 13.11 -0.37 -8.63
CA ARG A 121 13.37 -1.74 -8.13
C ARG A 121 14.22 -1.76 -6.86
N TYR A 122 13.78 -2.57 -5.90
CA TYR A 122 14.58 -3.04 -4.78
C TYR A 122 14.79 -4.56 -4.95
N PRO A 123 16.01 -5.05 -5.25
CA PRO A 123 16.25 -6.48 -5.43
C PRO A 123 15.91 -7.27 -4.16
N THR A 124 15.09 -8.32 -4.31
CA THR A 124 14.78 -9.29 -3.25
C THR A 124 15.36 -10.65 -3.60
N ASN A 125 14.73 -11.35 -4.55
CA ASN A 125 15.02 -12.76 -4.86
C ASN A 125 15.77 -12.97 -6.19
N SER A 126 15.70 -12.02 -7.13
CA SER A 126 16.36 -12.10 -8.44
C SER A 126 17.63 -11.23 -8.52
N PRO A 127 18.68 -11.65 -9.26
CA PRO A 127 19.90 -10.86 -9.39
C PRO A 127 19.62 -9.43 -9.87
N GLY A 128 20.28 -8.45 -9.23
CA GLY A 128 20.12 -7.02 -9.52
C GLY A 128 20.98 -6.47 -10.67
N ARG A 129 21.69 -7.35 -11.40
CA ARG A 129 22.83 -6.95 -12.22
C ARG A 129 22.53 -6.69 -13.71
N LEU A 130 21.39 -7.19 -14.20
CA LEU A 130 21.07 -7.21 -15.62
C LEU A 130 19.67 -6.64 -15.88
N PRO A 131 19.47 -5.92 -17.00
CA PRO A 131 18.25 -5.16 -17.26
C PRO A 131 17.02 -6.04 -17.50
N TYR A 132 17.19 -7.30 -17.91
CA TYR A 132 16.06 -8.22 -18.09
C TYR A 132 15.38 -8.64 -16.77
N TYR A 133 16.03 -8.45 -15.62
CA TYR A 133 15.40 -8.61 -14.30
C TYR A 133 14.62 -7.37 -13.85
N SER A 134 14.73 -6.25 -14.57
CA SER A 134 14.00 -5.03 -14.27
C SER A 134 12.58 -5.11 -14.82
N HIS A 135 11.65 -4.54 -14.06
CA HIS A 135 10.30 -4.24 -14.52
C HIS A 135 10.29 -3.13 -15.58
N PRO A 136 9.17 -2.94 -16.31
CA PRO A 136 7.96 -3.77 -16.34
C PRO A 136 8.15 -5.14 -17.00
N PHE A 137 7.28 -6.11 -16.72
CA PHE A 137 7.27 -7.39 -17.43
C PHE A 137 6.08 -7.45 -18.38
N ALA A 138 6.22 -8.17 -19.49
CA ALA A 138 5.17 -8.29 -20.49
C ALA A 138 5.01 -9.72 -21.02
N ALA A 139 3.77 -10.02 -21.42
CA ALA A 139 3.39 -11.22 -22.14
C ALA A 139 2.47 -10.80 -23.31
N GLY A 140 3.04 -10.74 -24.51
CA GLY A 140 2.35 -10.20 -25.68
C GLY A 140 1.94 -8.75 -25.45
N ASP A 141 0.64 -8.49 -25.54
CA ASP A 141 0.02 -7.17 -25.37
C ASP A 141 -0.37 -6.86 -23.91
N VAL A 142 0.09 -7.63 -22.93
CA VAL A 142 -0.08 -7.32 -21.50
C VAL A 142 1.25 -6.87 -20.92
N ALA A 143 1.25 -5.75 -20.20
CA ALA A 143 2.39 -5.30 -19.39
C ALA A 143 1.96 -5.03 -17.95
N ILE A 144 2.82 -5.40 -17.00
CA ILE A 144 2.57 -5.25 -15.56
C ILE A 144 3.78 -4.69 -14.81
N VAL A 145 3.47 -3.98 -13.74
CA VAL A 145 4.40 -3.65 -12.65
C VAL A 145 3.84 -4.20 -11.34
N HIS A 146 4.73 -4.67 -10.47
CA HIS A 146 4.36 -5.40 -9.27
C HIS A 146 5.29 -5.03 -8.12
N ASN A 147 4.74 -4.85 -6.93
CA ASN A 147 5.48 -4.75 -5.68
C ASN A 147 4.97 -5.86 -4.74
N GLY A 148 5.83 -6.82 -4.41
CA GLY A 148 5.42 -8.02 -3.69
C GLY A 148 6.40 -9.18 -3.85
N ASP A 149 5.98 -10.34 -3.38
CA ASP A 149 6.71 -11.62 -3.43
C ASP A 149 5.67 -12.76 -3.41
N LEU A 150 5.64 -13.62 -4.43
CA LEU A 150 4.61 -14.65 -4.57
C LEU A 150 5.04 -15.98 -3.93
N SER A 151 4.39 -16.36 -2.84
CA SER A 151 4.55 -17.71 -2.26
C SER A 151 4.01 -18.81 -3.19
N SER A 152 3.09 -18.45 -4.08
CA SER A 152 2.48 -19.34 -5.09
C SER A 152 3.29 -19.53 -6.37
N TYR A 153 4.46 -18.88 -6.52
CA TYR A 153 5.22 -18.82 -7.77
C TYR A 153 5.41 -20.17 -8.48
N GLY A 154 5.82 -21.21 -7.73
CA GLY A 154 6.03 -22.55 -8.31
C GLY A 154 4.76 -23.16 -8.92
N ALA A 155 3.61 -23.00 -8.27
CA ALA A 155 2.32 -23.47 -8.78
C ALA A 155 1.90 -22.68 -10.03
N ASN A 156 2.08 -21.35 -10.00
CA ASN A 156 1.77 -20.48 -11.13
C ASN A 156 2.62 -20.83 -12.37
N VAL A 157 3.93 -20.99 -12.21
CA VAL A 157 4.83 -21.36 -13.32
C VAL A 157 4.49 -22.73 -13.88
N ASN A 158 4.15 -23.71 -13.04
CA ASN A 158 3.74 -25.03 -13.52
C ASN A 158 2.44 -24.95 -14.36
N PHE A 159 1.47 -24.12 -13.94
CA PHE A 159 0.25 -23.90 -14.71
C PHE A 159 0.52 -23.27 -16.09
N ILE A 160 1.47 -22.32 -16.16
CA ILE A 160 1.88 -21.68 -17.42
C ILE A 160 2.64 -22.66 -18.32
N LYS A 161 3.59 -23.44 -17.76
CA LYS A 161 4.39 -24.43 -18.50
C LYS A 161 3.55 -25.56 -19.09
N TYR A 162 2.43 -25.91 -18.45
CA TYR A 162 1.50 -26.88 -19.02
C TYR A 162 0.83 -26.37 -20.32
N ARG A 163 0.79 -25.05 -20.52
CA ARG A 163 0.11 -24.40 -21.65
C ARG A 163 1.06 -23.79 -22.67
N THR A 164 2.32 -23.55 -22.30
CA THR A 164 3.26 -22.76 -23.09
C THR A 164 4.70 -23.27 -22.93
N HIS A 165 5.55 -22.97 -23.90
CA HIS A 165 6.98 -23.34 -23.90
C HIS A 165 7.88 -22.13 -23.60
N VAL A 166 7.51 -21.29 -22.64
CA VAL A 166 8.23 -20.05 -22.34
C VAL A 166 9.40 -20.28 -21.37
N LYS A 167 10.50 -19.56 -21.60
CA LYS A 167 11.65 -19.51 -20.69
C LYS A 167 11.47 -18.35 -19.71
N PHE A 168 11.47 -18.64 -18.42
CA PHE A 168 11.29 -17.63 -17.37
C PHE A 168 12.62 -17.07 -16.87
N THR A 169 12.61 -15.80 -16.51
CA THR A 169 13.68 -15.10 -15.78
C THR A 169 13.76 -15.48 -14.31
N GLY A 170 12.70 -16.08 -13.76
CA GLY A 170 12.58 -16.34 -12.33
C GLY A 170 11.82 -15.27 -11.54
N ASN A 171 11.24 -14.25 -12.18
CA ASN A 171 10.51 -13.19 -11.49
C ASN A 171 9.01 -13.47 -11.41
N ASP A 172 8.44 -13.25 -10.23
CA ASP A 172 6.99 -13.32 -9.99
C ASP A 172 6.17 -12.49 -10.98
N SER A 173 6.66 -11.29 -11.27
CA SER A 173 6.03 -10.33 -12.17
C SER A 173 5.88 -10.86 -13.59
N GLU A 174 6.82 -11.67 -14.07
CA GLU A 174 6.73 -12.33 -15.37
C GLU A 174 5.64 -13.40 -15.37
N ALA A 175 5.53 -14.18 -14.28
CA ALA A 175 4.46 -15.15 -14.11
C ALA A 175 3.09 -14.46 -14.08
N ILE A 176 2.95 -13.33 -13.37
CA ILE A 176 1.71 -12.53 -13.34
C ILE A 176 1.35 -12.05 -14.75
N ALA A 177 2.31 -11.54 -15.53
CA ALA A 177 2.05 -11.08 -16.89
C ALA A 177 1.50 -12.20 -17.79
N TYR A 178 2.12 -13.38 -17.75
CA TYR A 178 1.65 -14.54 -18.52
C TYR A 178 0.29 -15.05 -18.07
N LEU A 179 0.05 -15.14 -16.75
CA LEU A 179 -1.26 -15.56 -16.25
C LEU A 179 -2.36 -14.58 -16.64
N LEU A 180 -2.12 -13.27 -16.49
CA LEU A 180 -3.08 -12.24 -16.87
C LEU A 180 -3.35 -12.26 -18.37
N SER A 181 -2.32 -12.38 -19.21
CA SER A 181 -2.46 -12.51 -20.67
C SER A 181 -3.31 -13.72 -21.06
N PHE A 182 -3.02 -14.88 -20.49
CA PHE A 182 -3.76 -16.11 -20.74
C PHE A 182 -5.22 -16.00 -20.30
N LEU A 183 -5.46 -15.64 -19.04
CA LEU A 183 -6.79 -15.57 -18.47
C LEU A 183 -7.64 -14.48 -19.10
N ALA A 184 -7.06 -13.32 -19.43
CA ALA A 184 -7.81 -12.23 -20.06
C ALA A 184 -8.27 -12.60 -21.46
N GLY A 185 -7.49 -13.39 -22.21
CA GLY A 185 -7.89 -13.92 -23.51
C GLY A 185 -9.04 -14.92 -23.44
N GLU A 186 -9.17 -15.68 -22.35
CA GLU A 186 -10.25 -16.66 -22.16
C GLU A 186 -11.51 -16.09 -21.49
N LEU A 187 -11.34 -15.21 -20.49
CA LEU A 187 -12.40 -14.80 -19.57
C LEU A 187 -12.75 -13.31 -19.65
N GLY A 188 -11.91 -12.49 -20.30
CA GLY A 188 -11.93 -11.05 -20.17
C GLY A 188 -11.11 -10.55 -18.96
N VAL A 189 -10.75 -9.27 -18.97
CA VAL A 189 -9.77 -8.69 -18.04
C VAL A 189 -10.25 -8.74 -16.58
N GLU A 190 -11.49 -8.37 -16.31
CA GLU A 190 -12.00 -8.32 -14.93
C GLU A 190 -12.06 -9.71 -14.29
N GLU A 191 -12.59 -10.69 -15.02
CA GLU A 191 -12.65 -12.07 -14.54
C GLU A 191 -11.26 -12.67 -14.38
N ALA A 192 -10.30 -12.32 -15.25
CA ALA A 192 -8.90 -12.69 -15.07
C ALA A 192 -8.32 -12.14 -13.76
N VAL A 193 -8.54 -10.85 -13.45
CA VAL A 193 -8.11 -10.25 -12.17
C VAL A 193 -8.74 -10.96 -10.98
N LYS A 194 -10.05 -11.27 -11.03
CA LYS A 194 -10.73 -12.03 -9.96
C LYS A 194 -10.16 -13.45 -9.81
N GLU A 195 -9.81 -14.13 -10.89
CA GLU A 195 -9.18 -15.45 -10.83
C GLU A 195 -7.77 -15.39 -10.21
N LEU A 196 -6.98 -14.38 -10.56
CA LEU A 196 -5.68 -14.13 -9.92
C LEU A 196 -5.83 -13.86 -8.42
N MET A 197 -6.85 -13.10 -8.01
CA MET A 197 -7.03 -12.73 -6.60
C MET A 197 -7.66 -13.85 -5.75
N TYR A 198 -8.66 -14.53 -6.29
CA TYR A 198 -9.53 -15.42 -5.51
C TYR A 198 -9.46 -16.89 -5.93
N GLY A 199 -9.03 -17.20 -7.16
CA GLY A 199 -8.77 -18.56 -7.64
C GLY A 199 -9.98 -19.48 -7.64
N ARG A 200 -11.15 -19.01 -8.11
CA ARG A 200 -12.41 -19.77 -8.04
C ARG A 200 -12.49 -20.86 -9.10
N ARG A 201 -12.05 -20.59 -10.32
CA ARG A 201 -12.04 -21.55 -11.45
C ARG A 201 -10.66 -22.15 -11.65
N TYR A 202 -9.62 -21.33 -11.65
CA TYR A 202 -8.25 -21.76 -11.93
C TYR A 202 -7.38 -21.65 -10.68
N ARG A 203 -7.49 -22.65 -9.80
CA ARG A 203 -6.81 -22.64 -8.49
C ARG A 203 -5.30 -22.39 -8.56
N TRP A 204 -4.61 -22.92 -9.59
CA TRP A 204 -3.16 -22.73 -9.76
C TRP A 204 -2.76 -21.40 -10.42
N ALA A 205 -3.73 -20.63 -10.93
CA ALA A 205 -3.49 -19.26 -11.38
C ALA A 205 -3.64 -18.24 -10.24
N ARG A 206 -4.27 -18.62 -9.13
CA ARG A 206 -4.39 -17.76 -7.95
C ARG A 206 -3.01 -17.34 -7.47
N LEU A 207 -2.88 -16.05 -7.21
CA LEU A 207 -1.74 -15.44 -6.57
C LEU A 207 -1.93 -15.54 -5.05
N ASP A 208 -0.93 -16.12 -4.41
CA ASP A 208 -0.74 -16.14 -2.97
C ASP A 208 0.61 -15.51 -2.61
N GLY A 209 0.65 -14.85 -1.45
CA GLY A 209 1.73 -13.97 -1.02
C GLY A 209 1.36 -12.48 -1.10
N PRO A 210 2.25 -11.59 -0.61
CA PRO A 210 2.10 -10.14 -0.72
C PRO A 210 2.17 -9.67 -2.18
N TYR A 211 1.18 -8.90 -2.66
CA TYR A 211 1.28 -8.25 -3.97
C TYR A 211 0.41 -7.00 -4.08
N ALA A 212 0.96 -6.00 -4.75
CA ALA A 212 0.23 -4.89 -5.37
C ALA A 212 0.64 -4.84 -6.85
N VAL A 213 -0.33 -4.85 -7.75
CA VAL A 213 -0.09 -4.93 -9.20
C VAL A 213 -0.80 -3.78 -9.90
N ALA A 214 -0.10 -3.14 -10.83
CA ALA A 214 -0.72 -2.28 -11.84
C ALA A 214 -0.41 -2.85 -13.23
N PHE A 215 -1.37 -2.82 -14.12
CA PHE A 215 -1.29 -3.47 -15.42
C PHE A 215 -1.91 -2.62 -16.53
N MET A 216 -1.50 -2.91 -17.76
CA MET A 216 -2.17 -2.46 -18.97
C MET A 216 -2.33 -3.63 -19.94
N VAL A 217 -3.44 -3.64 -20.66
CA VAL A 217 -3.72 -4.56 -21.76
C VAL A 217 -3.90 -3.73 -23.01
N GLY A 218 -3.02 -3.97 -23.99
CA GLY A 218 -3.02 -3.32 -25.29
C GLY A 218 -4.16 -3.81 -26.18
N GLY A 219 -4.63 -2.92 -27.04
CA GLY A 219 -5.70 -3.17 -28.00
C GLY A 219 -6.15 -1.85 -28.63
N PRO A 220 -7.13 -1.88 -29.55
CA PRO A 220 -7.72 -0.66 -30.12
C PRO A 220 -8.29 0.27 -29.04
N ARG A 221 -8.76 -0.32 -27.93
CA ARG A 221 -9.09 0.38 -26.69
C ARG A 221 -8.24 -0.24 -25.57
N PRO A 222 -7.24 0.47 -25.03
CA PRO A 222 -6.40 -0.08 -23.98
C PRO A 222 -7.14 -0.15 -22.66
N VAL A 223 -6.97 -1.25 -21.94
CA VAL A 223 -7.45 -1.43 -20.57
C VAL A 223 -6.30 -1.15 -19.61
N PHE A 224 -6.57 -0.42 -18.54
CA PHE A 224 -5.64 -0.16 -17.45
C PHE A 224 -6.26 -0.62 -16.14
N GLY A 225 -5.47 -1.12 -15.20
CA GLY A 225 -6.03 -1.48 -13.91
C GLY A 225 -4.99 -1.74 -12.85
N ALA A 226 -5.49 -1.93 -11.64
CA ALA A 226 -4.68 -2.26 -10.48
C ALA A 226 -5.47 -3.13 -9.51
N PHE A 227 -4.75 -3.99 -8.78
CA PHE A 227 -5.33 -4.85 -7.76
C PHE A 227 -4.31 -5.18 -6.68
N VAL A 228 -4.82 -5.46 -5.48
CA VAL A 228 -4.01 -5.75 -4.28
C VAL A 228 -4.40 -7.07 -3.65
N ASP A 229 -3.44 -7.71 -2.99
CA ASP A 229 -3.67 -8.99 -2.34
C ASP A 229 -4.77 -8.91 -1.26
N PRO A 230 -5.55 -10.00 -1.05
CA PRO A 230 -6.62 -10.01 -0.06
C PRO A 230 -6.19 -9.70 1.37
N GLN A 231 -4.92 -9.87 1.72
CA GLN A 231 -4.40 -9.61 3.06
C GLN A 231 -3.77 -8.21 3.21
N HIS A 232 -3.65 -7.48 2.10
CA HIS A 232 -3.09 -6.13 1.99
C HIS A 232 -1.71 -6.00 2.63
N PHE A 233 -0.72 -6.74 2.13
CA PHE A 233 0.66 -6.64 2.63
C PHE A 233 1.49 -5.55 1.94
N ARG A 234 0.97 -4.99 0.85
CA ARG A 234 1.66 -4.01 0.02
C ARG A 234 0.73 -2.82 -0.23
N PRO A 235 1.17 -1.60 0.12
CA PRO A 235 0.34 -0.42 -0.04
C PRO A 235 0.13 -0.12 -1.53
N LEU A 236 -1.09 0.29 -1.86
CA LEU A 236 -1.43 0.84 -3.17
C LEU A 236 -2.46 1.94 -3.00
N TYR A 237 -2.12 3.11 -3.52
CA TYR A 237 -2.96 4.30 -3.52
C TYR A 237 -3.51 4.51 -4.93
N VAL A 238 -4.74 5.01 -5.01
CA VAL A 238 -5.38 5.43 -6.24
C VAL A 238 -5.67 6.93 -6.15
N GLY A 239 -5.55 7.62 -7.26
CA GLY A 239 -5.83 9.04 -7.38
C GLY A 239 -6.66 9.36 -8.61
N ILE A 240 -7.57 10.32 -8.49
CA ILE A 240 -8.27 10.91 -9.63
C ILE A 240 -8.06 12.43 -9.61
N SER A 241 -7.64 12.98 -10.75
CA SER A 241 -7.49 14.41 -10.98
C SER A 241 -8.00 14.78 -12.36
N GLY A 242 -9.24 15.27 -12.45
CA GLY A 242 -9.91 15.47 -13.74
C GLY A 242 -10.10 14.14 -14.46
N SER A 243 -9.61 14.02 -15.69
CA SER A 243 -9.63 12.81 -16.51
C SER A 243 -8.43 11.86 -16.27
N LEU A 244 -7.53 12.20 -15.35
CA LEU A 244 -6.36 11.37 -15.04
C LEU A 244 -6.64 10.41 -13.89
N LEU A 245 -6.55 9.11 -14.17
CA LEU A 245 -6.51 8.05 -13.17
C LEU A 245 -5.05 7.69 -12.86
N LEU A 246 -4.69 7.66 -11.57
CA LEU A 246 -3.35 7.35 -11.11
C LEU A 246 -3.38 6.19 -10.10
N VAL A 247 -2.35 5.35 -10.12
CA VAL A 247 -2.08 4.37 -9.07
C VAL A 247 -0.62 4.44 -8.69
N ALA A 248 -0.31 4.36 -7.39
CA ALA A 248 1.08 4.39 -6.93
C ALA A 248 1.25 3.67 -5.59
N SER A 249 2.45 3.15 -5.33
CA SER A 249 2.78 2.57 -4.01
C SER A 249 2.71 3.59 -2.87
N GLU A 250 2.85 4.89 -3.17
CA GLU A 250 2.78 5.97 -2.19
C GLU A 250 1.95 7.13 -2.73
N ALA A 251 1.11 7.70 -1.86
CA ALA A 251 0.30 8.87 -2.17
C ALA A 251 1.16 10.07 -2.61
N ALA A 252 2.39 10.17 -2.10
CA ALA A 252 3.32 11.23 -2.44
C ALA A 252 3.69 11.27 -3.93
N ALA A 253 3.76 10.12 -4.62
CA ALA A 253 3.99 10.08 -6.06
C ALA A 253 2.79 10.61 -6.86
N ILE A 254 1.57 10.30 -6.41
CA ILE A 254 0.36 10.82 -7.03
C ILE A 254 0.33 12.35 -6.85
N ARG A 255 0.62 12.86 -5.66
CA ARG A 255 0.64 14.30 -5.38
C ARG A 255 1.75 15.03 -6.15
N ALA A 256 2.91 14.41 -6.35
CA ALA A 256 4.00 14.97 -7.16
C ALA A 256 3.63 15.12 -8.64
N VAL A 257 2.74 14.27 -9.15
CA VAL A 257 2.23 14.31 -10.52
C VAL A 257 1.00 15.23 -10.63
N ALA A 258 0.05 15.07 -9.72
CA ALA A 258 -1.25 15.72 -9.72
C ALA A 258 -1.52 16.31 -8.32
N PRO A 259 -1.06 17.56 -8.05
CA PRO A 259 -1.15 18.17 -6.72
C PRO A 259 -2.57 18.28 -6.17
N LYS A 260 -3.58 18.34 -7.04
CA LYS A 260 -5.01 18.44 -6.66
C LYS A 260 -5.76 17.11 -6.71
N ALA A 261 -5.07 15.99 -6.87
CA ALA A 261 -5.72 14.68 -6.92
C ALA A 261 -6.46 14.39 -5.61
N ASN A 262 -7.65 13.80 -5.74
CA ASN A 262 -8.30 13.09 -4.65
C ASN A 262 -7.66 11.72 -4.56
N ILE A 263 -7.06 11.40 -3.41
CA ILE A 263 -6.24 10.20 -3.22
C ILE A 263 -6.88 9.33 -2.14
N TRP A 264 -6.88 8.01 -2.33
CA TRP A 264 -7.28 7.06 -1.30
C TRP A 264 -6.43 5.79 -1.37
N ALA A 265 -6.31 5.09 -0.25
CA ALA A 265 -5.69 3.78 -0.20
C ALA A 265 -6.69 2.68 -0.60
N MET A 266 -6.22 1.70 -1.37
CA MET A 266 -6.98 0.47 -1.62
C MET A 266 -6.99 -0.40 -0.36
N ARG A 267 -8.05 -1.16 -0.14
CA ARG A 267 -8.13 -2.19 0.91
C ARG A 267 -7.83 -3.57 0.34
N GLY A 268 -7.50 -4.51 1.23
CA GLY A 268 -7.16 -5.88 0.87
C GLY A 268 -8.24 -6.58 0.06
N GLY A 269 -7.89 -7.00 -1.16
CA GLY A 269 -8.81 -7.65 -2.09
C GLY A 269 -9.63 -6.70 -2.95
N GLU A 270 -9.29 -5.40 -3.00
CA GLU A 270 -9.86 -4.47 -3.97
C GLU A 270 -9.12 -4.51 -5.31
N TYR A 271 -9.85 -4.22 -6.40
CA TYR A 271 -9.34 -3.96 -7.73
C TYR A 271 -10.08 -2.78 -8.37
N ILE A 272 -9.41 -2.11 -9.29
CA ILE A 272 -9.92 -1.02 -10.10
C ILE A 272 -9.46 -1.21 -11.55
N ILE A 273 -10.36 -1.01 -12.50
CA ILE A 273 -10.11 -1.18 -13.93
C ILE A 273 -10.72 0.01 -14.66
N ALA A 274 -10.01 0.48 -15.68
CA ALA A 274 -10.44 1.51 -16.60
C ALA A 274 -10.35 1.01 -18.05
N GLU A 275 -11.42 1.17 -18.81
CA GLU A 275 -11.46 0.93 -20.26
C GLU A 275 -12.20 2.10 -20.92
N GLY A 276 -11.51 2.89 -21.73
CA GLY A 276 -12.10 4.12 -22.27
C GLY A 276 -12.16 5.20 -21.19
N ASP A 277 -13.34 5.76 -20.95
CA ASP A 277 -13.66 6.72 -19.89
C ASP A 277 -14.35 6.07 -18.68
N GLU A 278 -14.71 4.79 -18.78
CA GLU A 278 -15.35 4.04 -17.71
C GLU A 278 -14.32 3.51 -16.70
N VAL A 279 -14.66 3.64 -15.41
CA VAL A 279 -13.85 3.12 -14.30
C VAL A 279 -14.73 2.27 -13.39
N TYR A 280 -14.40 1.00 -13.24
CA TYR A 280 -15.19 0.02 -12.50
C TYR A 280 -14.30 -0.93 -11.67
N GLY A 281 -14.93 -1.71 -10.79
CA GLY A 281 -14.26 -2.65 -9.89
C GLY A 281 -14.92 -2.70 -8.51
N ASN A 282 -14.28 -3.37 -7.55
CA ASN A 282 -14.79 -3.53 -6.18
C ASN A 282 -14.04 -2.63 -5.19
N TYR A 283 -13.88 -1.35 -5.51
CA TYR A 283 -13.18 -0.39 -4.67
C TYR A 283 -14.15 0.62 -4.02
N ARG A 284 -13.71 1.27 -2.95
CA ARG A 284 -14.39 2.45 -2.40
C ARG A 284 -13.46 3.65 -2.37
N ARG A 285 -14.02 4.82 -2.67
CA ARG A 285 -13.29 6.10 -2.64
C ARG A 285 -13.28 6.64 -1.21
N ARG A 286 -12.11 6.69 -0.58
CA ARG A 286 -11.92 7.08 0.83
C ARG A 286 -11.07 8.36 0.94
N TYR A 287 -11.67 9.51 0.68
CA TYR A 287 -10.97 10.82 0.69
C TYR A 287 -11.68 11.87 1.56
N VAL A 288 -12.06 11.51 2.77
CA VAL A 288 -12.81 12.41 3.67
C VAL A 288 -11.84 13.28 4.48
N TYR A 289 -11.92 14.60 4.31
CA TYR A 289 -11.10 15.59 5.01
C TYR A 289 -11.98 16.64 5.70
N PRO A 290 -11.54 17.21 6.84
CA PRO A 290 -12.16 18.40 7.38
C PRO A 290 -11.70 19.63 6.61
N GLU A 291 -12.27 20.79 6.91
CA GLU A 291 -11.68 22.06 6.49
C GLU A 291 -10.33 22.23 7.19
N LEU A 292 -9.26 22.40 6.42
CA LEU A 292 -7.89 22.55 6.93
C LEU A 292 -7.55 24.03 7.10
N PRO A 293 -6.80 24.40 8.16
CA PRO A 293 -6.29 25.76 8.29
C PRO A 293 -5.29 26.07 7.17
N PRO A 294 -5.18 27.36 6.75
CA PRO A 294 -4.20 27.76 5.76
C PRO A 294 -2.77 27.52 6.26
N GLU A 295 -1.86 27.34 5.31
CA GLU A 295 -0.43 27.21 5.59
C GLU A 295 0.12 28.48 6.27
N PRO A 296 0.86 28.36 7.39
CA PRO A 296 1.34 29.52 8.13
C PRO A 296 2.55 30.17 7.42
N PRO A 297 2.66 31.51 7.46
CA PRO A 297 3.83 32.20 6.91
C PRO A 297 5.09 31.89 7.73
N GLY A 298 6.23 31.79 7.05
CA GLY A 298 7.53 31.52 7.71
C GLY A 298 7.73 30.07 8.17
N ALA A 299 6.85 29.15 7.75
CA ALA A 299 7.04 27.72 7.91
C ALA A 299 8.26 27.20 7.14
N VAL A 300 8.82 26.08 7.60
CA VAL A 300 9.86 25.36 6.87
C VAL A 300 9.22 24.75 5.61
N ASP A 301 9.76 25.07 4.44
CA ASP A 301 9.31 24.47 3.19
C ASP A 301 9.98 23.10 3.00
N ALA A 302 9.19 22.04 3.13
CA ALA A 302 9.66 20.67 2.98
C ALA A 302 10.19 20.37 1.57
N SER A 303 9.74 21.08 0.53
CA SER A 303 10.17 20.84 -0.85
C SER A 303 11.66 21.12 -1.09
N LEU A 304 12.33 21.80 -0.16
CA LEU A 304 13.76 22.09 -0.19
C LEU A 304 14.62 20.93 0.34
N TYR A 305 13.99 19.84 0.81
CA TYR A 305 14.64 18.71 1.43
C TYR A 305 14.33 17.41 0.69
N ASP A 306 15.22 16.43 0.81
CA ASP A 306 14.91 15.06 0.40
C ASP A 306 14.04 14.36 1.47
N ALA A 307 13.52 13.19 1.11
CA ALA A 307 12.57 12.43 1.93
C ALA A 307 13.07 12.11 3.35
N ILE A 308 14.37 12.16 3.64
CA ILE A 308 14.96 11.77 4.92
C ILE A 308 15.59 12.97 5.65
N SER A 309 16.22 13.90 4.94
CA SER A 309 16.98 14.99 5.56
C SER A 309 16.11 16.01 6.29
N LEU A 310 14.84 16.18 5.89
CA LEU A 310 13.90 17.09 6.54
C LEU A 310 13.75 16.81 8.04
N ALA A 311 13.68 15.54 8.45
CA ALA A 311 13.46 15.16 9.85
C ALA A 311 14.54 15.71 10.79
N ARG A 312 15.79 15.76 10.31
CA ARG A 312 16.91 16.33 11.09
C ARG A 312 16.77 17.85 11.24
N ALA A 313 16.41 18.54 10.16
CA ALA A 313 16.20 19.99 10.17
C ALA A 313 15.05 20.39 11.11
N VAL A 314 13.93 19.68 11.01
CA VAL A 314 12.75 19.88 11.87
C VAL A 314 13.09 19.65 13.35
N ARG A 315 13.84 18.57 13.67
CA ARG A 315 14.26 18.29 15.04
C ARG A 315 15.11 19.43 15.62
N ALA A 316 16.12 19.89 14.88
CA ALA A 316 16.98 20.98 15.34
C ALA A 316 16.19 22.27 15.60
N GLU A 317 15.21 22.57 14.74
CA GLU A 317 14.38 23.75 14.91
C GLU A 317 13.39 23.62 16.08
N LEU A 318 12.87 22.42 16.31
CA LEU A 318 11.98 22.12 17.43
C LEU A 318 12.71 22.24 18.77
N GLU A 319 13.95 21.76 18.85
CA GLU A 319 14.82 21.93 20.03
C GLU A 319 15.09 23.40 20.34
N ARG A 320 15.22 24.24 19.30
CA ARG A 320 15.52 25.66 19.45
C ARG A 320 14.30 26.51 19.81
N ARG A 321 13.15 26.28 19.18
CA ARG A 321 11.96 27.13 19.30
C ARG A 321 10.86 26.55 20.18
N GLY A 322 10.89 25.25 20.47
CA GLY A 322 9.79 24.53 21.10
C GLY A 322 8.57 24.31 20.19
N GLN A 323 8.51 24.95 19.02
CA GLN A 323 7.45 24.78 18.02
C GLN A 323 7.98 24.97 16.60
N VAL A 324 7.51 24.15 15.66
CA VAL A 324 7.88 24.21 14.25
C VAL A 324 6.67 23.94 13.37
N ASP A 325 6.54 24.73 12.31
CA ASP A 325 5.58 24.54 11.23
C ASP A 325 6.31 24.13 9.96
N VAL A 326 5.78 23.14 9.26
CA VAL A 326 6.35 22.61 8.02
C VAL A 326 5.26 22.49 6.96
N VAL A 327 5.49 23.04 5.78
CA VAL A 327 4.55 23.05 4.65
C VAL A 327 5.10 22.27 3.47
N ASN A 328 4.25 21.97 2.47
CA ASN A 328 4.61 21.17 1.31
C ASN A 328 5.16 19.77 1.63
N VAL A 329 4.75 19.17 2.76
CA VAL A 329 5.21 17.83 3.12
C VAL A 329 4.66 16.83 2.12
N ASN A 330 5.53 16.08 1.45
CA ASN A 330 5.11 15.10 0.45
C ASN A 330 5.95 13.81 0.51
N GLY A 331 5.62 12.93 1.45
CA GLY A 331 6.30 11.63 1.64
C GLY A 331 7.58 11.70 2.47
N HIS A 332 7.88 12.85 3.09
CA HIS A 332 9.02 12.98 4.01
C HIS A 332 8.81 12.10 5.25
N ARG A 333 9.84 11.33 5.58
CA ARG A 333 9.82 10.25 6.55
C ARG A 333 10.38 10.71 7.89
N TYR A 334 10.07 9.95 8.94
CA TYR A 334 10.66 10.10 10.27
C TYR A 334 10.38 11.43 10.98
N LEU A 335 9.38 12.18 10.52
CA LEU A 335 9.00 13.46 11.12
C LEU A 335 8.42 13.23 12.52
N GLY A 336 8.95 13.92 13.53
CA GLY A 336 8.52 13.77 14.93
C GLY A 336 9.07 12.53 15.64
N ASN A 337 9.93 11.73 15.02
CA ASN A 337 10.47 10.53 15.68
C ASN A 337 11.26 10.90 16.94
N GLY A 338 11.00 10.20 18.05
CA GLY A 338 11.66 10.41 19.34
C GLY A 338 11.35 11.76 19.99
N MET A 339 10.32 12.47 19.55
CA MET A 339 9.91 13.75 20.15
C MET A 339 9.43 13.54 21.59
N ALA A 340 10.00 14.33 22.52
CA ALA A 340 9.71 14.26 23.95
C ALA A 340 8.94 15.48 24.47
N SER A 341 8.98 16.60 23.74
CA SER A 341 8.29 17.85 24.06
C SER A 341 8.17 18.72 22.80
N GLY A 342 7.46 19.85 22.92
CA GLY A 342 7.27 20.82 21.84
C GLY A 342 5.99 20.59 21.02
N TYR A 343 5.82 21.37 19.96
CA TYR A 343 4.68 21.30 19.06
C TYR A 343 5.13 21.31 17.58
N LEU A 344 4.89 20.22 16.87
CA LEU A 344 5.17 20.09 15.44
C LEU A 344 3.87 20.12 14.63
N ARG A 345 3.79 21.00 13.64
CA ARG A 345 2.65 21.09 12.73
C ARG A 345 3.10 20.87 11.29
N LEU A 346 2.41 19.98 10.57
CA LEU A 346 2.80 19.49 9.24
C LEU A 346 1.63 19.65 8.27
N TRP A 347 1.82 20.32 7.14
CA TRP A 347 0.83 20.42 6.05
C TRP A 347 1.24 19.55 4.87
N GLY A 348 0.34 18.65 4.46
CA GLY A 348 0.54 17.74 3.32
C GLY A 348 0.50 16.25 3.70
N ILE A 349 1.20 15.43 2.92
CA ILE A 349 1.27 13.97 3.09
C ILE A 349 2.56 13.63 3.85
N VAL A 350 2.43 13.21 5.11
CA VAL A 350 3.58 12.77 5.92
C VAL A 350 3.93 11.33 5.56
N GLY A 351 5.22 11.09 5.28
CA GLY A 351 5.72 9.79 4.86
C GLY A 351 5.85 8.79 6.00
N ASN A 352 6.19 7.55 5.63
CA ASN A 352 6.19 6.41 6.53
C ASN A 352 7.10 6.60 7.76
N ALA A 353 6.81 5.83 8.81
CA ALA A 353 7.62 5.74 10.03
C ALA A 353 7.82 7.09 10.72
N SER A 354 6.76 7.89 10.80
CA SER A 354 6.74 9.22 11.43
C SER A 354 5.98 9.17 12.77
N ALA A 355 6.31 10.09 13.68
CA ALA A 355 5.84 10.08 15.08
C ALA A 355 6.24 8.83 15.88
N ASN A 356 7.22 8.05 15.40
CA ASN A 356 7.64 6.81 16.05
C ASN A 356 8.44 7.13 17.33
N VAL A 357 8.33 6.28 18.34
CA VAL A 357 9.02 6.41 19.65
C VAL A 357 8.83 7.76 20.34
N MET A 358 7.76 8.50 20.00
CA MET A 358 7.37 9.73 20.70
C MET A 358 7.08 9.44 22.19
N SER A 359 7.63 10.25 23.09
CA SER A 359 7.42 10.14 24.55
C SER A 359 6.67 11.34 25.14
N GLY A 360 6.48 12.41 24.37
CA GLY A 360 5.77 13.61 24.78
C GLY A 360 5.64 14.64 23.66
N GLY A 361 5.07 15.81 23.98
CA GLY A 361 4.79 16.86 23.00
C GLY A 361 3.52 16.62 22.18
N ARG A 362 3.30 17.48 21.18
CA ARG A 362 2.14 17.42 20.28
C ARG A 362 2.58 17.46 18.82
N LEU A 363 1.96 16.64 17.99
CA LEU A 363 2.18 16.62 16.54
C LEU A 363 0.84 16.66 15.81
N ASP A 364 0.61 17.71 15.01
CA ASP A 364 -0.61 17.86 14.21
C ASP A 364 -0.26 17.77 12.72
N VAL A 365 -0.97 16.90 12.00
CA VAL A 365 -0.84 16.72 10.54
C VAL A 365 -2.11 17.20 9.85
N TYR A 366 -1.99 18.29 9.10
CA TYR A 366 -3.03 18.82 8.23
C TYR A 366 -2.96 18.15 6.85
N GLY A 367 -3.39 16.89 6.82
CA GLY A 367 -3.37 16.02 5.65
C GLY A 367 -3.29 14.54 6.05
N ASP A 368 -2.76 13.70 5.17
CA ASP A 368 -2.65 12.24 5.37
C ASP A 368 -1.30 11.85 5.98
N VAL A 369 -1.29 10.72 6.68
CA VAL A 369 -0.06 10.02 7.10
C VAL A 369 0.02 8.66 6.43
N GLN A 370 1.22 8.28 5.97
CA GLN A 370 1.47 6.97 5.38
C GLN A 370 1.79 5.92 6.45
N ASP A 371 2.23 4.74 6.00
CA ASP A 371 2.33 3.54 6.83
C ASP A 371 3.26 3.72 8.05
N ASP A 372 2.99 2.95 9.11
CA ASP A 372 3.79 2.89 10.33
C ASP A 372 3.87 4.25 11.06
N PHE A 373 2.78 5.01 11.11
CA PHE A 373 2.70 6.25 11.88
C PHE A 373 2.48 5.95 13.37
N GLY A 374 3.33 6.48 14.25
CA GLY A 374 3.19 6.36 15.69
C GLY A 374 3.64 5.02 16.29
N ASP A 375 4.58 4.33 15.64
CA ASP A 375 5.14 3.07 16.16
C ASP A 375 5.82 3.29 17.51
N ALA A 376 5.59 2.37 18.45
CA ALA A 376 6.21 2.35 19.78
C ALA A 376 6.10 3.68 20.56
N MET A 377 5.06 4.48 20.31
CA MET A 377 4.78 5.72 21.04
C MET A 377 4.57 5.42 22.54
N ASN A 378 5.25 6.16 23.42
CA ASN A 378 5.18 6.02 24.88
C ASN A 378 4.40 7.17 25.54
N GLY A 379 4.21 8.30 24.85
CA GLY A 379 3.52 9.48 25.37
C GLY A 379 3.34 10.56 24.31
N GLY A 380 2.71 11.68 24.69
CA GLY A 380 2.38 12.78 23.78
C GLY A 380 1.05 12.59 23.05
N THR A 381 0.75 13.53 22.14
CA THR A 381 -0.48 13.53 21.34
C THR A 381 -0.14 13.70 19.86
N ALA A 382 -0.65 12.81 19.01
CA ALA A 382 -0.59 12.97 17.55
C ALA A 382 -2.02 13.10 16.98
N VAL A 383 -2.23 14.08 16.12
CA VAL A 383 -3.53 14.39 15.50
C VAL A 383 -3.37 14.42 13.99
N VAL A 384 -4.22 13.69 13.26
CA VAL A 384 -4.19 13.61 11.80
C VAL A 384 -5.54 14.07 11.25
N TYR A 385 -5.54 15.18 10.52
CA TYR A 385 -6.71 15.78 9.86
C TYR A 385 -6.93 15.17 8.46
N GLY A 386 -6.74 13.86 8.34
CA GLY A 386 -6.86 13.08 7.11
C GLY A 386 -6.89 11.59 7.44
N ASN A 387 -6.43 10.75 6.51
CA ASN A 387 -6.36 9.30 6.68
C ASN A 387 -4.98 8.86 7.15
N ALA A 388 -4.94 7.66 7.73
CA ALA A 388 -3.72 6.97 8.10
C ALA A 388 -3.55 5.67 7.29
N GLY A 389 -2.31 5.43 6.84
CA GLY A 389 -1.91 4.20 6.18
C GLY A 389 -1.92 2.96 7.09
N ASP A 390 -1.23 1.92 6.65
CA ASP A 390 -1.16 0.64 7.38
C ASP A 390 -0.32 0.75 8.67
N ALA A 391 -0.54 -0.18 9.60
CA ALA A 391 0.23 -0.31 10.85
C ALA A 391 0.21 0.94 11.76
N LEU A 392 -0.84 1.76 11.67
CA LEU A 392 -1.04 2.92 12.55
C LEU A 392 -0.95 2.53 14.03
N GLY A 393 -0.06 3.18 14.79
CA GLY A 393 0.07 2.97 16.23
C GLY A 393 0.61 1.59 16.61
N GLN A 394 1.41 0.97 15.74
CA GLN A 394 2.10 -0.29 16.01
C GLN A 394 2.87 -0.24 17.34
N ALA A 395 2.82 -1.32 18.12
CA ALA A 395 3.57 -1.51 19.36
C ALA A 395 3.47 -0.36 20.40
N LYS A 396 2.49 0.54 20.26
CA LYS A 396 2.34 1.75 21.08
C LYS A 396 2.02 1.40 22.52
N ARG A 397 2.71 2.05 23.46
CA ARG A 397 2.70 1.78 24.91
C ARG A 397 2.05 2.89 25.73
N GLY A 398 1.89 4.08 25.17
CA GLY A 398 1.25 5.23 25.84
C GLY A 398 0.92 6.38 24.88
N GLY A 399 0.44 7.51 25.43
CA GLY A 399 0.02 8.69 24.66
C GLY A 399 -1.31 8.52 23.91
N GLU A 400 -1.65 9.48 23.07
CA GLU A 400 -2.94 9.58 22.37
C GLU A 400 -2.75 9.81 20.87
N ILE A 401 -3.47 9.07 20.01
CA ILE A 401 -3.52 9.30 18.56
C ILE A 401 -4.98 9.52 18.14
N TYR A 402 -5.22 10.57 17.36
CA TYR A 402 -6.55 10.92 16.82
C TYR A 402 -6.48 11.03 15.30
N ILE A 403 -7.28 10.24 14.60
CA ILE A 403 -7.40 10.27 13.14
C ILE A 403 -8.78 10.76 12.75
N TYR A 404 -8.86 11.78 11.91
CA TYR A 404 -10.13 12.28 11.38
C TYR A 404 -10.78 11.26 10.43
N GLY A 405 -10.03 10.78 9.45
CA GLY A 405 -10.50 9.87 8.41
C GLY A 405 -10.36 8.40 8.80
N ASP A 406 -10.00 7.58 7.82
CA ASP A 406 -9.85 6.13 7.96
C ASP A 406 -8.45 5.74 8.43
N ALA A 407 -8.35 4.55 9.02
CA ALA A 407 -7.08 3.86 9.28
C ALA A 407 -6.93 2.64 8.36
N GLY A 408 -5.70 2.37 7.93
CA GLY A 408 -5.34 1.23 7.09
C GLY A 408 -5.43 -0.13 7.81
N THR A 409 -4.82 -1.13 7.18
CA THR A 409 -4.72 -2.49 7.70
C THR A 409 -3.76 -2.53 8.90
N ARG A 410 -4.03 -3.40 9.89
CA ARG A 410 -3.20 -3.58 11.10
C ARG A 410 -3.08 -2.35 12.00
N ALA A 411 -4.07 -1.45 11.99
CA ALA A 411 -4.12 -0.40 13.01
C ALA A 411 -4.12 -1.02 14.42
N ALA A 412 -3.31 -0.45 15.33
CA ALA A 412 -3.08 -0.92 16.69
C ALA A 412 -2.49 -2.35 16.80
N ILE A 413 -1.73 -2.80 15.81
CA ILE A 413 -0.99 -4.07 15.94
C ILE A 413 0.00 -4.02 17.11
N GLN A 414 0.00 -5.04 17.97
CA GLN A 414 0.81 -5.12 19.18
C GLN A 414 0.63 -3.96 20.15
N HIS A 415 -0.49 -3.24 20.09
CA HIS A 415 -0.77 -2.12 20.99
C HIS A 415 -0.80 -2.57 22.45
N ARG A 416 -0.09 -1.83 23.32
CA ARG A 416 0.11 -2.17 24.75
C ARG A 416 -0.40 -1.11 25.71
N GLY A 417 -0.70 0.11 25.23
CA GLY A 417 -1.16 1.19 26.12
C GLY A 417 -1.44 2.53 25.46
N GLY A 418 -2.12 3.39 26.22
CA GLY A 418 -2.65 4.68 25.75
C GLY A 418 -3.90 4.50 24.90
N VAL A 419 -4.22 5.52 24.09
CA VAL A 419 -5.48 5.56 23.31
C VAL A 419 -5.23 5.82 21.83
N LEU A 420 -5.99 5.13 20.98
CA LEU A 420 -6.15 5.41 19.56
C LEU A 420 -7.63 5.66 19.25
N VAL A 421 -7.97 6.80 18.66
CA VAL A 421 -9.33 7.13 18.20
C VAL A 421 -9.33 7.36 16.69
N VAL A 422 -10.13 6.60 15.97
CA VAL A 422 -10.31 6.70 14.51
C VAL A 422 -11.72 7.21 14.22
N GLY A 423 -11.81 8.33 13.49
CA GLY A 423 -13.07 8.98 13.15
C GLY A 423 -13.87 8.24 12.08
N GLY A 424 -13.19 7.62 11.11
CA GLY A 424 -13.78 6.84 10.04
C GLY A 424 -13.81 5.35 10.36
N SER A 425 -13.43 4.55 9.37
CA SER A 425 -13.35 3.09 9.41
C SER A 425 -11.90 2.61 9.53
N ALA A 426 -11.71 1.33 9.85
CA ALA A 426 -10.41 0.67 9.95
C ALA A 426 -10.32 -0.54 9.00
N GLY A 427 -9.12 -0.81 8.47
CA GLY A 427 -8.83 -1.97 7.64
C GLY A 427 -8.88 -3.32 8.40
N LYS A 428 -8.39 -4.38 7.75
CA LYS A 428 -8.31 -5.72 8.37
C LYS A 428 -7.30 -5.73 9.52
N TYR A 429 -7.40 -6.73 10.40
CA TYR A 429 -6.42 -6.96 11.47
C TYR A 429 -6.34 -5.84 12.53
N LEU A 430 -7.42 -5.09 12.74
CA LEU A 430 -7.50 -4.10 13.81
C LEU A 430 -7.21 -4.75 15.17
N GLY A 431 -6.22 -4.23 15.89
CA GLY A 431 -5.83 -4.73 17.22
C GLY A 431 -5.21 -6.14 17.21
N GLU A 432 -4.58 -6.55 16.10
CA GLU A 432 -3.82 -7.80 16.03
C GLU A 432 -2.71 -7.83 17.10
N TYR A 433 -2.63 -8.89 17.91
CA TYR A 433 -1.69 -9.05 19.03
C TYR A 433 -1.72 -7.94 20.09
N MET A 434 -2.84 -7.24 20.24
CA MET A 434 -3.01 -6.21 21.26
C MET A 434 -2.87 -6.82 22.67
N GLY A 435 -2.04 -6.19 23.50
CA GLY A 435 -1.75 -6.58 24.88
C GLY A 435 -2.17 -5.54 25.92
N GLY A 436 -2.73 -4.39 25.51
CA GLY A 436 -3.19 -3.33 26.41
C GLY A 436 -3.62 -2.08 25.66
N GLY A 437 -4.16 -1.09 26.37
CA GLY A 437 -4.63 0.19 25.80
C GLY A 437 -6.08 0.19 25.36
N THR A 438 -6.51 1.26 24.69
CA THR A 438 -7.89 1.45 24.24
C THR A 438 -7.92 1.93 22.79
N VAL A 439 -8.66 1.21 21.95
CA VAL A 439 -8.90 1.56 20.54
C VAL A 439 -10.37 1.88 20.36
N VAL A 440 -10.67 3.02 19.74
CA VAL A 440 -12.04 3.46 19.45
C VAL A 440 -12.18 3.74 17.96
N VAL A 441 -13.14 3.11 17.29
CA VAL A 441 -13.48 3.35 15.88
C VAL A 441 -14.90 3.90 15.82
N LEU A 442 -15.02 5.16 15.40
CA LEU A 442 -16.24 5.95 15.53
C LEU A 442 -17.15 5.86 14.31
N ARG A 443 -16.62 5.67 13.10
CA ARG A 443 -17.43 5.62 11.86
C ARG A 443 -18.38 6.82 11.72
N VAL A 444 -17.90 8.03 12.07
CA VAL A 444 -18.66 9.30 11.99
C VAL A 444 -18.22 10.19 10.83
N THR A 445 -17.00 9.99 10.32
CA THR A 445 -16.52 10.67 9.10
C THR A 445 -16.67 9.80 7.87
N ASN A 446 -16.62 8.47 8.04
CA ASN A 446 -16.92 7.45 7.04
C ASN A 446 -17.61 6.27 7.73
N ASP A 447 -18.77 5.86 7.25
CA ASP A 447 -19.59 4.79 7.83
C ASP A 447 -19.27 3.39 7.27
N GLU A 448 -18.25 3.27 6.41
CA GLU A 448 -17.79 1.97 5.89
C GLU A 448 -17.53 0.95 7.02
N GLU A 449 -17.91 -0.30 6.79
CA GLU A 449 -17.65 -1.40 7.71
C GLU A 449 -16.14 -1.58 7.96
N VAL A 450 -15.80 -1.97 9.19
CA VAL A 450 -14.44 -2.32 9.56
C VAL A 450 -14.02 -3.63 8.87
N GLY A 451 -12.73 -3.77 8.55
CA GLY A 451 -12.21 -5.02 8.00
C GLY A 451 -12.23 -6.18 9.00
N GLY A 452 -12.31 -7.42 8.50
CA GLY A 452 -12.26 -8.63 9.34
C GLY A 452 -10.88 -8.94 9.97
N MET A 453 -10.79 -10.08 10.65
CA MET A 453 -9.63 -10.51 11.45
C MET A 453 -9.32 -9.59 12.64
N ILE A 454 -10.35 -8.96 13.20
CA ILE A 454 -10.25 -8.05 14.34
C ILE A 454 -9.82 -8.83 15.58
N ALA A 455 -8.97 -8.21 16.41
CA ALA A 455 -8.48 -8.73 17.68
C ALA A 455 -7.77 -10.10 17.56
N ARG A 456 -7.18 -10.40 16.41
CA ARG A 456 -6.43 -11.64 16.21
C ARG A 456 -5.25 -11.71 17.17
N GLY A 457 -5.24 -12.70 18.07
CA GLY A 457 -4.22 -12.84 19.11
C GLY A 457 -4.26 -11.76 20.19
N LEU A 458 -5.39 -11.08 20.38
CA LEU A 458 -5.58 -10.12 21.47
C LEU A 458 -5.49 -10.84 22.83
N VAL A 459 -4.63 -10.33 23.71
CA VAL A 459 -4.40 -10.84 25.08
C VAL A 459 -4.61 -9.76 26.15
N GLY A 460 -4.79 -8.49 25.76
CA GLY A 460 -5.03 -7.38 26.69
C GLY A 460 -5.59 -6.14 25.98
N GLY A 461 -6.18 -5.22 26.76
CA GLY A 461 -6.75 -3.97 26.28
C GLY A 461 -8.20 -4.08 25.80
N GLU A 462 -8.76 -3.02 25.22
CA GLU A 462 -10.18 -2.98 24.81
C GLU A 462 -10.35 -2.27 23.47
N ILE A 463 -11.24 -2.80 22.63
CA ILE A 463 -11.61 -2.21 21.33
C ILE A 463 -13.11 -1.88 21.37
N TYR A 464 -13.45 -0.63 21.02
CA TYR A 464 -14.81 -0.13 20.92
C TYR A 464 -15.08 0.31 19.48
N ILE A 465 -16.07 -0.30 18.83
CA ILE A 465 -16.45 0.03 17.45
C ILE A 465 -17.90 0.48 17.48
N ARG A 466 -18.17 1.69 17.00
CA ARG A 466 -19.53 2.20 16.89
C ARG A 466 -20.31 1.41 15.84
N GLY A 467 -21.49 0.91 16.24
CA GLY A 467 -22.33 0.02 15.45
C GLY A 467 -22.00 -1.47 15.63
N GLU A 468 -22.82 -2.29 15.00
CA GLU A 468 -22.65 -3.75 14.97
C GLU A 468 -21.54 -4.16 14.00
N VAL A 469 -20.82 -5.23 14.35
CA VAL A 469 -19.76 -5.85 13.53
C VAL A 469 -20.05 -7.34 13.44
N PRO A 470 -20.05 -7.95 12.24
CA PRO A 470 -20.29 -9.39 12.11
C PRO A 470 -19.35 -10.22 13.00
N ARG A 471 -19.90 -11.20 13.73
CA ARG A 471 -19.13 -11.96 14.73
C ARG A 471 -17.92 -12.67 14.12
N GLU A 472 -18.04 -13.11 12.87
CA GLU A 472 -17.00 -13.78 12.09
C GLU A 472 -15.84 -12.85 11.70
N TYR A 473 -15.99 -11.52 11.83
CA TYR A 473 -14.91 -10.57 11.63
C TYR A 473 -13.96 -10.55 12.83
N VAL A 474 -14.40 -11.00 14.01
CA VAL A 474 -13.61 -11.02 15.24
C VAL A 474 -13.05 -12.41 15.49
N THR A 475 -11.73 -12.57 15.46
CA THR A 475 -11.11 -13.89 15.55
C THR A 475 -10.59 -14.25 16.95
N GLY A 476 -10.11 -13.28 17.74
CA GLY A 476 -9.46 -13.59 19.01
C GLY A 476 -8.21 -14.47 18.84
N VAL A 477 -7.95 -15.36 19.80
CA VAL A 477 -6.89 -16.38 19.73
C VAL A 477 -7.33 -17.55 18.84
N ASP A 478 -6.44 -18.03 17.96
CA ASP A 478 -6.72 -19.21 17.13
C ASP A 478 -6.77 -20.48 17.98
N ARG A 479 -8.00 -20.89 18.34
CA ARG A 479 -8.28 -22.07 19.17
C ARG A 479 -7.56 -23.33 18.71
N LYS A 480 -7.50 -23.59 17.40
CA LYS A 480 -6.82 -24.79 16.88
C LYS A 480 -5.31 -24.75 17.11
N SER A 481 -4.71 -23.57 17.09
CA SER A 481 -3.29 -23.41 17.38
C SER A 481 -3.02 -23.48 18.88
N ALA A 482 -3.90 -22.91 19.71
CA ALA A 482 -3.84 -23.05 21.17
C ALA A 482 -4.00 -24.51 21.62
N GLU A 483 -4.98 -25.24 21.08
CA GLU A 483 -5.19 -26.67 21.32
C GLU A 483 -3.97 -27.50 20.94
N ARG A 484 -3.39 -27.24 19.76
CA ARG A 484 -2.17 -27.95 19.31
C ARG A 484 -0.98 -27.67 20.21
N TYR A 485 -0.81 -26.42 20.66
CA TYR A 485 0.26 -26.05 21.56
C TYR A 485 0.10 -26.69 22.94
N ALA A 486 -1.09 -26.53 23.56
CA ALA A 486 -1.39 -27.14 24.85
C ALA A 486 -1.24 -28.67 24.80
N ARG A 487 -1.67 -29.30 23.70
CA ARG A 487 -1.48 -30.73 23.47
C ARG A 487 0.00 -31.12 23.37
N SER A 488 0.84 -30.31 22.74
CA SER A 488 2.29 -30.54 22.71
C SER A 488 2.87 -30.50 24.12
N LEU A 489 2.53 -29.48 24.91
CA LEU A 489 3.00 -29.37 26.29
C LEU A 489 2.59 -30.56 27.15
N LEU A 490 1.36 -31.06 26.97
CA LEU A 490 0.85 -32.25 27.66
C LEU A 490 1.63 -33.51 27.24
N LEU A 491 1.89 -33.69 25.94
CA LEU A 491 2.65 -34.83 25.41
C LEU A 491 4.12 -34.81 25.82
N ASP A 492 4.70 -33.61 25.95
CA ASP A 492 6.08 -33.40 26.41
C ASP A 492 6.20 -33.52 27.95
N GLY A 493 5.08 -33.73 28.66
CA GLY A 493 5.04 -33.83 30.12
C GLY A 493 5.32 -32.51 30.85
N ILE A 494 5.23 -31.37 30.15
CA ILE A 494 5.44 -30.03 30.71
C ILE A 494 4.23 -29.58 31.53
N ILE A 495 3.03 -30.00 31.14
CA ILE A 495 1.78 -29.74 31.86
C ILE A 495 1.01 -31.05 32.09
N ASP A 496 0.12 -31.06 33.08
CA ASP A 496 -0.81 -32.16 33.34
C ASP A 496 -2.15 -31.95 32.62
N GLY A 497 -3.04 -32.94 32.74
CA GLY A 497 -4.37 -32.91 32.11
C GLY A 497 -5.26 -31.76 32.59
N ASP A 498 -5.13 -31.39 33.87
CA ASP A 498 -5.91 -30.30 34.46
C ASP A 498 -5.45 -28.94 33.90
N ARG A 499 -4.13 -28.71 33.84
CA ARG A 499 -3.55 -27.51 33.24
C ARG A 499 -3.79 -27.46 31.74
N TYR A 500 -3.86 -28.60 31.05
CA TYR A 500 -4.28 -28.67 29.65
C TYR A 500 -5.71 -28.13 29.47
N MET A 501 -6.67 -28.62 30.25
CA MET A 501 -8.07 -28.16 30.19
C MET A 501 -8.17 -26.67 30.54
N GLN A 502 -7.46 -26.21 31.56
CA GLN A 502 -7.41 -24.80 31.95
C GLN A 502 -6.84 -23.92 30.83
N LEU A 503 -5.76 -24.34 30.16
CA LEU A 503 -5.21 -23.59 29.02
C LEU A 503 -6.17 -23.53 27.84
N LEU A 504 -7.01 -24.54 27.64
CA LEU A 504 -8.05 -24.49 26.60
C LEU A 504 -9.15 -23.47 26.95
N GLU A 505 -9.57 -23.42 28.21
CA GLU A 505 -10.54 -22.45 28.71
C GLU A 505 -9.97 -21.01 28.68
N GLU A 506 -8.73 -20.81 29.16
CA GLU A 506 -7.98 -19.55 29.05
C GLU A 506 -7.76 -19.14 27.59
N SER A 507 -7.70 -20.11 26.67
CA SER A 507 -7.61 -19.86 25.23
C SER A 507 -8.95 -19.56 24.56
N GLU A 508 -10.06 -19.50 25.31
CA GLU A 508 -11.37 -19.03 24.81
C GLU A 508 -11.39 -17.51 24.56
N GLY A 509 -10.45 -17.07 23.73
CA GLY A 509 -10.53 -15.89 22.87
C GLY A 509 -10.86 -14.58 23.55
N VAL A 510 -11.78 -13.85 22.91
CA VAL A 510 -12.17 -12.49 23.25
C VAL A 510 -13.67 -12.47 23.54
N SER A 511 -14.08 -11.70 24.55
CA SER A 511 -15.49 -11.30 24.72
C SER A 511 -15.86 -10.36 23.59
N VAL A 512 -17.04 -10.58 23.00
CA VAL A 512 -17.63 -9.71 21.98
C VAL A 512 -19.06 -9.42 22.40
N GLU A 513 -19.32 -8.18 22.78
CA GLU A 513 -20.65 -7.70 23.19
C GLU A 513 -21.13 -6.62 22.22
N GLN A 514 -22.40 -6.67 21.84
CA GLN A 514 -23.04 -5.64 21.02
C GLN A 514 -24.16 -5.00 21.83
N ARG A 515 -23.87 -3.86 22.45
CA ARG A 515 -24.79 -3.18 23.36
C ARG A 515 -24.43 -1.70 23.50
N GLU A 516 -25.26 -0.95 24.22
CA GLU A 516 -24.87 0.36 24.72
C GLU A 516 -23.70 0.24 25.70
N LEU A 517 -22.85 1.26 25.73
CA LEU A 517 -21.76 1.37 26.71
C LEU A 517 -22.33 1.43 28.13
N SER A 518 -21.67 0.77 29.08
CA SER A 518 -21.99 0.95 30.50
C SER A 518 -21.64 2.38 30.94
N GLU A 519 -22.17 2.83 32.09
CA GLU A 519 -21.82 4.15 32.63
C GLU A 519 -20.31 4.31 32.84
N GLU A 520 -19.62 3.25 33.28
CA GLU A 520 -18.17 3.22 33.47
C GLU A 520 -17.42 3.32 32.14
N GLU A 521 -17.84 2.57 31.11
CA GLU A 521 -17.24 2.61 29.78
C GLU A 521 -17.45 3.98 29.12
N ALA A 522 -18.65 4.54 29.23
CA ALA A 522 -18.96 5.88 28.72
C ALA A 522 -18.12 6.95 29.45
N ALA A 523 -18.01 6.88 30.77
CA ALA A 523 -17.18 7.79 31.56
C ALA A 523 -15.69 7.68 31.20
N LYS A 524 -15.20 6.46 30.96
CA LYS A 524 -13.83 6.20 30.50
C LYS A 524 -13.55 6.83 29.14
N LEU A 525 -14.48 6.72 28.19
CA LEU A 525 -14.29 7.22 26.83
C LEU A 525 -14.57 8.73 26.70
N ALA A 526 -15.36 9.32 27.59
CA ALA A 526 -15.82 10.70 27.50
C ALA A 526 -14.70 11.74 27.30
N PRO A 527 -13.54 11.70 27.99
CA PRO A 527 -12.46 12.66 27.76
C PRO A 527 -11.89 12.60 26.34
N TYR A 528 -11.73 11.40 25.79
CA TYR A 528 -11.17 11.18 24.46
C TYR A 528 -12.17 11.60 23.36
N ILE A 529 -13.46 11.34 23.57
CA ILE A 529 -14.52 11.79 22.66
C ILE A 529 -14.69 13.31 22.70
N ALA A 530 -14.63 13.92 23.89
CA ALA A 530 -14.64 15.37 24.03
C ALA A 530 -13.45 16.01 23.31
N ARG A 531 -12.25 15.41 23.40
CA ARG A 531 -11.07 15.87 22.65
C ARG A 531 -11.26 15.69 21.14
N PHE A 532 -11.76 14.54 20.68
CA PHE A 532 -12.05 14.31 19.27
C PHE A 532 -13.04 15.37 18.73
N LYS A 533 -14.10 15.65 19.48
CA LYS A 533 -15.06 16.73 19.15
C LYS A 533 -14.40 18.09 19.08
N ALA A 534 -13.54 18.44 20.05
CA ALA A 534 -12.84 19.72 20.06
C ALA A 534 -11.84 19.86 18.90
N LEU A 535 -11.17 18.77 18.49
CA LEU A 535 -10.20 18.75 17.40
C LEU A 535 -10.87 18.86 16.03
N PHE A 536 -12.00 18.18 15.83
CA PHE A 536 -12.57 17.95 14.50
C PHE A 536 -13.99 18.50 14.30
N ASN A 537 -14.57 19.12 15.34
CA ASN A 537 -15.94 19.64 15.33
C ASN A 537 -16.98 18.60 14.88
N LYS A 538 -16.84 17.35 15.38
CA LYS A 538 -17.79 16.26 15.14
C LYS A 538 -18.48 15.89 16.45
N ASP A 539 -19.80 15.99 16.45
CA ASP A 539 -20.61 15.61 17.61
C ASP A 539 -20.82 14.10 17.64
N ILE A 540 -20.60 13.50 18.80
CA ILE A 540 -20.67 12.06 19.00
C ILE A 540 -21.44 11.83 20.28
N LYS A 541 -22.55 11.09 20.19
CA LYS A 541 -23.36 10.72 21.35
C LYS A 541 -22.99 9.32 21.77
N LEU A 542 -22.26 9.18 22.87
CA LEU A 542 -21.90 7.86 23.41
C LEU A 542 -23.10 7.09 23.95
N ASN A 543 -24.15 7.79 24.39
CA ASN A 543 -25.33 7.19 25.00
C ASN A 543 -26.38 6.86 23.95
N ARG A 544 -27.12 5.76 24.12
CA ARG A 544 -28.20 5.30 23.22
C ARG A 544 -27.72 4.85 21.83
N GLU A 545 -26.44 4.57 21.70
CA GLU A 545 -25.86 3.98 20.50
C GLU A 545 -25.26 2.62 20.83
N ILE A 546 -25.40 1.69 19.89
CA ILE A 546 -24.83 0.34 20.02
C ILE A 546 -23.35 0.41 19.64
N PHE A 547 -22.52 -0.21 20.48
CA PHE A 547 -21.11 -0.46 20.22
C PHE A 547 -20.85 -1.96 20.19
N THR A 548 -20.01 -2.39 19.27
CA THR A 548 -19.31 -3.66 19.39
C THR A 548 -18.10 -3.46 20.30
N ILE A 549 -18.11 -4.16 21.43
CA ILE A 549 -17.11 -4.07 22.50
C ILE A 549 -16.34 -5.38 22.52
N ILE A 550 -15.03 -5.30 22.34
CA ILE A 550 -14.14 -6.46 22.26
C ILE A 550 -13.09 -6.36 23.37
N LYS A 551 -13.02 -7.39 24.23
CA LYS A 551 -12.11 -7.46 25.39
C LYS A 551 -11.50 -8.86 25.51
N PRO A 552 -10.34 -9.05 26.17
CA PRO A 552 -9.90 -10.35 26.62
C PRO A 552 -10.97 -10.96 27.52
N ARG A 553 -11.16 -12.27 27.44
CA ARG A 553 -12.00 -12.96 28.40
C ARG A 553 -11.24 -13.02 29.74
N ALA A 554 -11.94 -12.69 30.83
CA ALA A 554 -11.37 -12.60 32.18
C ALA A 554 -11.05 -13.96 32.77
#